data_AF-X1GFG3-F1
#
_entry.id   AF-X1GFG3-F1
#
_cell.length_a   1.000
_cell.length_b   1.000
_cell.length_c   1.000
_cell.angle_alpha   90.00
_cell.angle_beta   90.00
_cell.angle_gamma   90.00
#
_symmetry.space_group_name_H-M   'P 1'
#
loop_
_entity.id
_entity.type
_entity.pdbx_description
1 polymer ?
#
loop_
_entity_poly.entity_id
_entity_poly.type
_entity_poly.pdbx_seq_one_letter_code
_entity_poly.pdbx_strand_id
1 'polypeptide(L)'
;GRDKNGPPAILNSIMKLDNELITNGNSVILAFHPNTLKIELFLPLIRTYFEENGGYHIQFNVVGKETLCDAQINPKEYQGLVVRIAGYSVLFTELSKSAQDEIIGRTEF
;
A
#
# COMPACT_ATOMS: atom_id res chain seq x y z
N GLY A 1 -6.76 -8.52 -2.97
CA GLY A 1 -7.37 -9.20 -4.14
C GLY A 1 -8.88 -9.06 -4.29
N ARG A 2 -9.61 -8.30 -3.46
CA ARG A 2 -11.05 -8.05 -3.65
C ARG A 2 -11.35 -6.76 -4.41
N ASP A 3 -10.39 -5.84 -4.41
CA ASP A 3 -10.47 -4.56 -5.09
C ASP A 3 -10.15 -4.75 -6.57
N LYS A 4 -11.14 -4.56 -7.44
CA LYS A 4 -11.03 -4.84 -8.89
C LYS A 4 -11.16 -3.59 -9.78
N ASN A 5 -11.49 -2.45 -9.19
CA ASN A 5 -11.83 -1.23 -9.92
C ASN A 5 -10.75 -0.12 -9.79
N GLY A 6 -9.56 -0.50 -9.33
CA GLY A 6 -8.40 0.40 -9.21
C GLY A 6 -8.40 1.35 -8.00
N PRO A 7 -7.31 2.13 -7.83
CA PRO A 7 -7.09 2.99 -6.67
C PRO A 7 -8.21 4.01 -6.39
N PRO A 8 -8.74 4.78 -7.37
CA PRO A 8 -9.79 5.76 -7.10
C PRO A 8 -11.06 5.12 -6.51
N ALA A 9 -11.44 3.92 -6.99
CA ALA A 9 -12.63 3.23 -6.49
C ALA A 9 -12.48 2.75 -5.04
N ILE A 10 -11.26 2.39 -4.63
CA ILE A 10 -10.95 2.01 -3.25
C ILE A 10 -11.08 3.24 -2.35
N LEU A 11 -10.45 4.35 -2.74
CA LEU A 11 -10.51 5.60 -1.98
C LEU A 11 -11.94 6.10 -1.85
N ASN A 12 -12.71 6.11 -2.94
CA ASN A 12 -14.13 6.45 -2.90
C ASN A 12 -14.96 5.51 -2.01
N SER A 13 -14.55 4.25 -1.86
CA SER A 13 -15.24 3.30 -0.97
C SER A 13 -14.91 3.55 0.50
N ILE A 14 -13.66 3.90 0.81
CA ILE A 14 -13.22 4.26 2.18
C ILE A 14 -13.93 5.54 2.66
N MET A 15 -14.19 6.46 1.74
CA MET A 15 -14.86 7.72 2.07
C MET A 15 -16.34 7.57 2.44
N LYS A 16 -16.93 6.38 2.25
CA LYS A 16 -18.29 6.07 2.73
C LYS A 16 -18.33 5.73 4.21
N LEU A 17 -17.18 5.58 4.87
CA LEU A 17 -17.10 5.42 6.31
C LEU A 17 -17.30 6.78 6.99
N ASP A 18 -17.86 6.78 8.20
CA ASP A 18 -17.95 7.96 9.05
C ASP A 18 -16.57 8.32 9.61
N ASN A 19 -15.68 8.80 8.74
CA ASN A 19 -14.27 9.01 9.05
C ASN A 19 -14.07 9.99 10.22
N GLU A 20 -14.98 10.95 10.42
CA GLU A 20 -14.99 11.86 11.57
C GLU A 20 -15.09 11.15 12.93
N LEU A 21 -15.76 9.97 12.97
CA LEU A 21 -15.87 9.16 14.18
C LEU A 21 -14.62 8.31 14.43
N ILE A 22 -13.73 8.19 13.44
CA ILE A 22 -12.48 7.43 13.53
C ILE A 22 -11.36 8.34 14.07
N THR A 23 -11.60 8.90 15.26
CA THR A 23 -10.72 9.91 15.87
C THR A 23 -9.35 9.38 16.27
N ASN A 24 -9.20 8.06 16.43
CA ASN A 24 -7.90 7.40 16.65
C ASN A 24 -7.15 7.08 15.34
N GLY A 25 -7.67 7.56 14.20
CA GLY A 25 -7.07 7.40 12.89
C GLY A 25 -7.43 6.09 12.19
N ASN A 26 -7.31 6.10 10.87
CA ASN A 26 -7.41 4.92 10.01
C ASN A 26 -6.05 4.62 9.34
N SER A 27 -5.87 3.40 8.84
CA SER A 27 -4.64 3.00 8.14
C SER A 27 -4.99 2.41 6.79
N VAL A 28 -4.74 3.19 5.74
CA VAL A 28 -4.96 2.80 4.35
C VAL A 28 -3.61 2.58 3.70
N ILE A 29 -3.37 1.39 3.16
CA ILE A 29 -2.16 1.08 2.38
C ILE A 29 -2.59 0.66 0.99
N LEU A 30 -2.05 1.33 -0.03
CA LEU A 30 -2.12 0.88 -1.42
C LEU A 30 -0.75 0.36 -1.87
N ALA A 31 -0.73 -0.69 -2.68
CA ALA A 31 0.50 -1.21 -3.28
C ALA A 31 0.50 -0.94 -4.78
N PHE A 32 1.63 -0.48 -5.30
CA PHE A 32 1.83 -0.16 -6.70
C PHE A 32 3.05 -0.90 -7.24
N HIS A 33 2.93 -1.40 -8.46
CA HIS A 33 4.08 -1.89 -9.20
C HIS A 33 4.90 -0.68 -9.72
N PRO A 34 6.24 -0.65 -9.57
CA PRO A 34 7.04 0.49 -10.03
C PRO A 34 6.82 0.87 -11.51
N ASN A 35 6.68 -0.14 -12.37
CA ASN A 35 6.46 0.05 -13.81
C ASN A 35 5.06 0.57 -14.21
N THR A 36 4.04 0.43 -13.37
CA THR A 36 2.66 0.87 -13.68
C THR A 36 2.35 2.23 -13.06
N LEU A 37 3.14 2.66 -12.07
CA LEU A 37 2.97 3.93 -11.39
C LEU A 37 3.28 5.11 -12.32
N LYS A 38 2.23 5.87 -12.66
CA LYS A 38 2.32 7.13 -13.40
C LYS A 38 2.26 8.31 -12.44
N ILE A 39 3.37 9.03 -12.29
CA ILE A 39 3.48 10.14 -11.33
C ILE A 39 2.44 11.23 -11.62
N GLU A 40 2.14 11.48 -12.89
CA GLU A 40 1.12 12.43 -13.34
C GLU A 40 -0.30 12.08 -12.89
N LEU A 41 -0.57 10.79 -12.59
CA LEU A 41 -1.86 10.34 -12.04
C LEU A 41 -1.81 10.18 -10.52
N PHE A 42 -0.63 9.92 -9.95
CA PHE A 42 -0.44 9.67 -8.53
C PHE A 42 -0.68 10.92 -7.67
N LEU A 43 -0.16 12.08 -8.08
CA LEU A 43 -0.37 13.33 -7.35
C LEU A 43 -1.84 13.77 -7.32
N PRO A 44 -2.59 13.78 -8.44
CA PRO A 44 -4.02 14.04 -8.42
C PRO A 44 -4.80 13.08 -7.54
N LEU A 45 -4.49 11.78 -7.58
CA LEU A 45 -5.15 10.77 -6.73
C LEU A 45 -5.05 11.14 -5.23
N ILE A 46 -3.85 11.51 -4.80
CA ILE A 46 -3.59 11.93 -3.41
C ILE A 46 -4.36 13.20 -3.09
N ARG A 47 -4.27 14.23 -3.94
CA ARG A 47 -4.95 15.51 -3.72
C ARG A 47 -6.46 15.34 -3.60
N THR A 48 -7.10 14.66 -4.55
CA THR A 48 -8.55 14.40 -4.51
C THR A 48 -8.96 13.65 -3.23
N TYR A 49 -8.17 12.67 -2.78
CA TYR A 49 -8.48 11.95 -1.54
C TYR A 49 -8.45 12.84 -0.31
N PHE A 50 -7.47 13.72 -0.18
CA PHE A 50 -7.32 14.60 0.99
C PHE A 50 -8.19 15.85 0.92
N GLU A 51 -8.12 16.60 -0.19
CA GLU A 51 -8.70 17.93 -0.31
C GLU A 51 -10.20 17.89 -0.63
N GLU A 52 -10.63 17.00 -1.53
CA GLU A 52 -12.02 16.96 -2.00
C GLU A 52 -12.88 16.01 -1.15
N ASN A 53 -12.29 14.88 -0.74
CA ASN A 53 -13.04 13.85 -0.02
C ASN A 53 -12.87 13.93 1.50
N GLY A 54 -11.82 14.58 2.03
CA GLY A 54 -11.59 14.67 3.47
C GLY A 54 -10.96 13.42 4.10
N GLY A 55 -10.23 12.61 3.32
CA GLY A 55 -9.44 11.51 3.84
C GLY A 55 -8.35 11.99 4.81
N TYR A 56 -8.00 11.19 5.82
CA TYR A 56 -7.06 11.60 6.87
C TYR A 56 -5.65 11.04 6.71
N HIS A 57 -5.54 9.87 6.08
CA HIS A 57 -4.27 9.15 6.01
C HIS A 57 -4.27 8.13 4.87
N ILE A 58 -3.12 7.99 4.22
CA ILE A 58 -2.84 6.98 3.19
C ILE A 58 -1.34 6.71 3.14
N GLN A 59 -0.98 5.46 2.86
CA GLN A 59 0.39 4.97 2.74
C GLN A 59 0.54 4.13 1.48
N PHE A 60 1.78 3.99 1.01
CA PHE A 60 2.09 3.34 -0.24
C PHE A 60 3.24 2.34 -0.09
N ASN A 61 3.10 1.19 -0.73
CA ASN A 61 4.23 0.37 -1.14
C ASN A 61 4.42 0.55 -2.64
N VAL A 62 5.66 0.76 -3.09
CA VAL A 62 6.00 0.82 -4.51
C VAL A 62 7.09 -0.22 -4.77
N VAL A 63 6.68 -1.48 -4.84
CA VAL A 63 7.55 -2.65 -4.98
C VAL A 63 6.77 -3.73 -5.70
N GLY A 64 7.40 -4.35 -6.70
CA GLY A 64 6.77 -5.40 -7.50
C GLY A 64 6.68 -6.72 -6.73
N LYS A 65 5.58 -7.45 -6.93
CA LYS A 65 5.37 -8.78 -6.35
C LYS A 65 6.53 -9.74 -6.64
N GLU A 66 7.11 -9.70 -7.83
CA GLU A 66 8.26 -10.51 -8.22
C GLU A 66 9.49 -10.22 -7.36
N THR A 67 9.71 -8.95 -7.01
CA THR A 67 10.82 -8.55 -6.11
C THR A 67 10.59 -9.08 -4.70
N LEU A 68 9.35 -8.99 -4.20
CA LEU A 68 9.01 -9.54 -2.88
C LEU A 68 9.16 -11.06 -2.84
N CYS A 69 8.68 -11.78 -3.87
CA CYS A 69 8.85 -13.22 -3.96
C CYS A 69 10.32 -13.63 -4.06
N ASP A 70 11.13 -12.92 -4.85
CA ASP A 70 12.57 -13.20 -4.93
C ASP A 70 13.28 -12.91 -3.60
N ALA A 71 12.89 -11.86 -2.88
CA ALA A 71 13.41 -11.55 -1.56
C ALA A 71 13.07 -12.61 -0.49
N GLN A 72 11.99 -13.38 -0.66
CA GLN A 72 11.71 -14.54 0.20
C GLN A 72 12.66 -15.71 -0.08
N ILE A 73 13.03 -15.91 -1.34
CA ILE A 73 13.90 -17.02 -1.77
C ILE A 73 15.37 -16.69 -1.49
N ASN A 74 15.77 -15.44 -1.75
CA ASN A 74 17.15 -14.96 -1.73
C ASN A 74 17.35 -13.79 -0.74
N PRO A 75 17.01 -13.92 0.56
CA PRO A 75 16.97 -12.78 1.49
C PRO A 75 18.31 -12.04 1.67
N LYS A 76 19.45 -12.69 1.39
CA LYS A 76 20.77 -12.05 1.48
C LYS A 76 20.98 -10.94 0.45
N GLU A 77 20.36 -11.04 -0.72
CA GLU A 77 20.44 -10.02 -1.76
C GLU A 77 19.55 -8.80 -1.47
N TYR A 78 18.62 -8.95 -0.52
CA TYR A 78 17.56 -7.98 -0.21
C TYR A 78 17.59 -7.48 1.23
N GLN A 79 18.76 -7.48 1.89
CA GLN A 79 18.90 -7.05 3.29
C GLN A 79 18.45 -5.59 3.53
N GLY A 80 18.44 -4.76 2.50
CA GLY A 80 17.96 -3.37 2.55
C GLY A 80 16.53 -3.17 2.06
N LEU A 81 15.79 -4.23 1.72
CA LEU A 81 14.43 -4.11 1.18
C LEU A 81 13.46 -3.67 2.28
N VAL A 82 13.05 -2.40 2.22
CA VAL A 82 12.08 -1.82 3.16
C VAL A 82 10.67 -1.93 2.59
N VAL A 83 9.75 -2.38 3.43
CA VAL A 83 8.31 -2.42 3.12
C VAL A 83 7.51 -1.65 4.15
N ARG A 84 6.33 -1.18 3.73
CA ARG A 84 5.38 -0.49 4.59
C ARG A 84 4.35 -1.46 5.16
N ILE A 85 4.28 -1.50 6.49
CA ILE A 85 3.21 -2.12 7.28
C ILE A 85 2.32 -1.02 7.85
N ALA A 86 1.12 -1.36 8.33
CA ALA A 86 0.17 -0.42 8.90
C ALA A 86 0.80 0.43 10.02
N GLY A 87 1.26 1.64 9.66
CA GLY A 87 1.82 2.62 10.58
C GLY A 87 3.35 2.70 10.66
N TYR A 88 4.11 1.76 10.08
CA TYR A 88 5.58 1.76 10.19
C TYR A 88 6.26 1.06 9.01
N SER A 89 7.57 1.27 8.87
CA SER A 89 8.40 0.61 7.86
C SER A 89 9.32 -0.41 8.53
N VAL A 90 9.61 -1.51 7.84
CA VAL A 90 10.41 -2.62 8.35
C VAL A 90 11.18 -3.29 7.21
N LEU A 91 12.28 -3.96 7.53
CA LEU A 91 13.00 -4.79 6.57
C LEU A 91 12.19 -6.05 6.26
N PHE A 92 11.91 -6.27 4.98
CA PHE A 92 11.09 -7.39 4.52
C PHE A 92 11.67 -8.74 4.94
N THR A 93 13.00 -8.86 4.91
CA THR A 93 13.74 -10.09 5.25
C THR A 93 13.75 -10.40 6.75
N GLU A 94 13.38 -9.43 7.61
CA GLU A 94 13.25 -9.63 9.06
C GLU A 94 11.84 -10.08 9.47
N LEU A 95 10.89 -10.07 8.53
CA LEU A 95 9.53 -10.52 8.78
C LEU A 95 9.43 -12.05 8.79
N SER A 96 8.45 -12.57 9.53
CA SER A 96 8.06 -13.96 9.41
C SER A 96 7.54 -14.26 8.00
N LYS A 97 7.71 -15.50 7.54
CA LYS A 97 7.21 -15.93 6.24
C LYS A 97 5.71 -15.64 6.05
N SER A 98 4.90 -15.85 7.09
CA SER A 98 3.46 -15.58 7.03
C SER A 98 3.15 -14.08 6.83
N ALA A 99 3.92 -13.19 7.45
CA ALA A 99 3.76 -11.74 7.26
C ALA A 99 4.22 -11.30 5.87
N GLN A 100 5.29 -11.89 5.35
CA GLN A 100 5.74 -11.69 3.97
C GLN A 100 4.68 -12.14 2.97
N ASP A 101 4.11 -13.34 3.15
CA ASP A 101 3.06 -13.90 2.30
C ASP A 101 1.80 -13.00 2.31
N GLU A 102 1.46 -12.41 3.46
CA GLU A 102 0.35 -11.45 3.56
C GLU A 102 0.61 -10.20 2.71
N ILE A 103 1.81 -9.62 2.79
CA ILE A 103 2.19 -8.45 1.98
C ILE A 103 2.12 -8.79 0.49
N ILE A 104 2.72 -9.92 0.09
CA ILE A 104 2.72 -10.42 -1.29
C ILE A 104 1.30 -10.67 -1.82
N GLY A 105 0.37 -11.04 -0.94
CA GLY A 105 -1.03 -11.31 -1.26
C GLY A 105 -1.90 -10.07 -1.44
N ARG A 106 -1.39 -8.87 -1.14
CA ARG A 106 -2.15 -7.62 -1.27
C ARG A 106 -2.42 -7.29 -2.75
N THR A 107 -3.48 -6.53 -3.01
CA THR A 107 -3.77 -6.04 -4.36
C THR A 107 -2.67 -5.05 -4.77
N GLU A 108 -2.09 -5.25 -5.95
CA GLU A 108 -1.09 -4.38 -6.56
C GLU A 108 -1.69 -3.72 -7.81
N PHE A 109 -1.35 -2.44 -8.04
CA PHE A 109 -1.85 -1.61 -9.15
C PHE A 109 -0.70 -1.11 -10.03
#